data_AF-A0A5P1E0E3-F1
#
_entry.id   AF-A0A5P1E0E3-F1
#
_cell.length_a   1.000
_cell.length_b   1.000
_cell.length_c   1.000
_cell.angle_alpha   90.00
_cell.angle_beta   90.00
_cell.angle_gamma   90.00
#
_symmetry.space_group_name_H-M   'P 1'
#
loop_
_entity.id
_entity.type
_entity.pdbx_description
1 polymer ?
#
loop_
_entity_poly.entity_id
_entity_poly.type
_entity_poly.pdbx_seq_one_letter_code
_entity_poly.pdbx_strand_id
1 'polypeptide(L)'
;MGATQQILKPTSSMNKCPNTPNSSPSETEEICTSFLPNATSNSSEPIVYAYQHAISGFVANLMPEELQVIKTRPGVLSVYPEHECELQTTYSQKFLGLSRSNGLWLDLGYGRGIIIGMINSRIKLDHPSFDDKNMPPPPQPPIWNGKCYFIPGGCKQQDHWRYRFQ
;
A
#
# COMPACT_ATOMS: atom_id res chain seq x y z
N MET A 1 28.40 5.37 -10.04
CA MET A 1 27.21 4.57 -9.64
C MET A 1 26.42 5.42 -8.67
N GLY A 2 25.11 5.56 -8.85
CA GLY A 2 24.26 6.45 -8.05
C GLY A 2 23.52 5.71 -6.94
N ALA A 3 22.84 6.47 -6.08
CA ALA A 3 21.99 5.91 -5.04
C ALA A 3 20.81 5.13 -5.64
N THR A 4 20.38 4.08 -4.95
CA THR A 4 19.23 3.24 -5.34
C THR A 4 18.23 3.16 -4.20
N GLN A 5 16.94 3.02 -4.52
CA GLN A 5 15.90 2.84 -3.52
C GLN A 5 15.98 1.44 -2.92
N GLN A 6 15.97 1.39 -1.59
CA GLN A 6 16.04 0.17 -0.80
C GLN A 6 14.93 0.20 0.25
N ILE A 7 14.28 -0.93 0.46
CA ILE A 7 13.30 -1.15 1.53
C ILE A 7 14.04 -1.75 2.74
N LEU A 8 13.98 -1.05 3.87
CA LEU A 8 14.59 -1.46 5.12
C LEU A 8 13.54 -1.93 6.10
N LYS A 9 13.77 -3.10 6.69
CA LYS A 9 12.94 -3.68 7.73
C LYS A 9 13.71 -3.72 9.06
N PRO A 10 13.33 -2.92 10.07
CA PRO A 10 13.91 -3.01 11.40
C PRO A 10 13.53 -4.30 12.13
N THR A 11 14.35 -4.71 13.11
CA THR A 11 14.06 -5.81 14.03
C THR A 11 12.92 -5.47 15.00
N SER A 12 12.19 -6.48 15.50
CA SER A 12 11.06 -6.27 16.42
C SER A 12 11.46 -5.76 17.81
N SER A 13 12.74 -5.84 18.18
CA SER A 13 13.27 -5.46 19.49
C SER A 13 13.82 -4.04 19.56
N MET A 14 14.02 -3.38 18.42
CA MET A 14 14.41 -1.97 18.35
C MET A 14 13.22 -1.13 17.91
N ASN A 15 13.15 0.11 18.42
CA ASN A 15 12.07 1.05 18.20
C ASN A 15 11.58 0.97 16.74
N LYS A 16 10.33 0.53 16.54
CA LYS A 16 9.66 0.67 15.25
C LYS A 16 9.74 2.14 14.87
N CYS A 17 9.90 2.49 13.57
CA CYS A 17 9.59 3.85 13.13
C CYS A 17 8.22 4.22 13.76
N PRO A 18 8.14 5.33 14.51
CA PRO A 18 7.22 5.49 15.62
C PRO A 18 5.78 5.23 15.18
N ASN A 19 5.15 4.35 15.93
CA ASN A 19 3.76 3.96 15.77
C ASN A 19 2.94 4.62 16.88
N THR A 20 2.79 5.94 16.85
CA THR A 20 1.72 6.56 17.62
C THR A 20 0.85 7.37 16.66
N PRO A 21 -0.49 7.29 16.79
CA PRO A 21 -1.41 8.17 16.06
C PRO A 21 -1.16 9.67 16.27
N ASN A 22 -0.24 10.02 17.19
CA ASN A 22 0.13 11.36 17.60
C ASN A 22 1.62 11.70 17.33
N SER A 23 2.42 10.81 16.74
CA SER A 23 3.82 11.15 16.44
C SER A 23 3.86 12.15 15.31
N SER A 24 4.59 13.24 15.52
CA SER A 24 4.77 14.24 14.47
C SER A 24 5.56 13.63 13.29
N PRO A 25 5.37 14.11 12.05
CA PRO A 25 6.20 13.70 10.90
C PRO A 25 7.70 13.75 11.20
N SER A 26 8.12 14.73 12.01
CA SER A 26 9.50 14.94 12.46
C SER A 26 10.08 13.79 13.28
N GLU A 27 9.31 13.21 14.21
CA GLU A 27 9.78 12.10 15.07
C GLU A 27 9.97 10.80 14.27
N THR A 28 9.14 10.61 13.24
CA THR A 28 9.22 9.43 12.37
C THR A 28 10.47 9.48 11.49
N GLU A 29 10.75 10.66 10.95
CA GLU A 29 11.93 10.92 10.15
C GLU A 29 13.22 10.78 10.96
N GLU A 30 13.26 11.30 12.18
CA GLU A 30 14.42 11.16 13.08
C GLU A 30 14.76 9.69 13.38
N ILE A 31 13.75 8.87 13.70
CA ILE A 31 13.97 7.45 14.01
C ILE A 31 14.43 6.69 12.77
N CYS A 32 13.79 6.87 11.61
CA CYS A 32 14.21 6.15 10.41
C CYS A 32 15.60 6.62 9.93
N THR A 33 15.93 7.91 10.06
CA THR A 33 17.27 8.46 9.76
C THR A 33 18.35 7.89 10.68
N SER A 34 18.02 7.58 11.94
CA SER A 34 18.97 6.97 12.88
C SER A 34 19.50 5.61 12.43
N PHE A 35 18.86 4.93 11.48
CA PHE A 35 19.36 3.68 10.89
C PHE A 35 20.38 3.92 9.77
N LEU A 36 20.44 5.12 9.21
CA LEU A 36 21.32 5.46 8.12
C LEU A 36 22.76 5.71 8.62
N PRO A 37 23.79 5.41 7.81
CA PRO A 37 25.16 5.81 8.12
C PRO A 37 25.34 7.33 8.02
N ASN A 38 26.22 7.90 8.87
CA ASN A 38 26.49 9.36 8.95
C ASN A 38 27.26 9.93 7.72
N ALA A 39 27.34 9.21 6.60
CA ALA A 39 28.33 9.47 5.57
C ALA A 39 27.72 9.81 4.19
N THR A 40 27.81 11.10 3.84
CA THR A 40 27.98 11.59 2.44
C THR A 40 26.84 11.38 1.44
N SER A 41 25.60 11.20 1.88
CA SER A 41 24.46 11.44 1.01
C SER A 41 24.37 12.94 0.68
N ASN A 42 24.82 13.34 -0.52
CA ASN A 42 24.44 14.61 -1.14
C ASN A 42 22.93 14.67 -1.49
N SER A 43 22.15 13.63 -1.15
CA SER A 43 20.69 13.69 -1.22
C SER A 43 20.16 14.52 -0.06
N SER A 44 19.46 15.60 -0.39
CA SER A 44 18.75 16.45 0.58
C SER A 44 17.67 15.67 1.34
N GLU A 45 17.23 14.51 0.83
CA GLU A 45 16.18 13.66 1.40
C GLU A 45 16.59 12.18 1.27
N PRO A 46 17.20 11.57 2.31
CA PRO A 46 17.64 10.18 2.25
C PRO A 46 16.50 9.19 2.51
N ILE A 47 15.44 9.60 3.21
CA ILE A 47 14.22 8.81 3.43
C ILE A 47 13.18 9.20 2.38
N VAL A 48 12.67 8.21 1.65
CA VAL A 48 11.61 8.39 0.63
C VAL A 48 10.23 8.18 1.23
N TYR A 49 10.08 7.16 2.08
CA TYR A 49 8.80 6.82 2.69
C TYR A 49 8.98 5.99 3.96
N ALA A 50 8.12 6.15 4.95
CA ALA A 50 8.08 5.32 6.15
C ALA A 50 6.73 4.59 6.27
N TYR A 51 6.76 3.27 6.34
CA TYR A 51 5.57 2.45 6.52
C TYR A 51 5.14 2.42 7.99
N GLN A 52 3.85 2.71 8.23
CA GLN A 52 3.32 2.92 9.59
C GLN A 52 2.14 2.02 9.98
N HIS A 53 1.52 1.33 9.02
CA HIS A 53 0.25 0.65 9.27
C HIS A 53 0.35 -0.88 9.19
N ALA A 54 0.67 -1.42 8.02
CA ALA A 54 0.68 -2.86 7.78
C ALA A 54 2.05 -3.51 8.05
N ILE A 55 3.12 -2.76 7.85
CA ILE A 55 4.51 -3.21 8.01
C ILE A 55 5.32 -2.12 8.71
N SER A 56 6.33 -2.52 9.48
CA SER A 56 7.32 -1.61 10.03
C SER A 56 8.55 -1.62 9.14
N GLY A 57 8.86 -0.47 8.54
CA GLY A 57 9.98 -0.31 7.64
C GLY A 57 9.98 1.05 6.96
N PHE A 58 11.00 1.34 6.18
CA PHE A 58 11.09 2.58 5.41
C PHE A 58 11.85 2.35 4.10
N VAL A 59 11.65 3.25 3.15
CA VAL A 59 12.35 3.31 1.87
C VAL A 59 13.38 4.41 1.96
N ALA A 60 14.62 4.12 1.56
CA ALA A 60 15.70 5.08 1.54
C ALA A 60 16.51 5.00 0.24
N ASN A 61 17.07 6.13 -0.18
CA ASN A 61 18.05 6.18 -1.25
C ASN A 61 19.43 5.89 -0.65
N LEU A 62 20.03 4.76 -1.04
CA LEU A 62 21.34 4.33 -0.53
C LEU A 62 22.36 4.19 -1.65
N MET A 63 23.54 4.75 -1.42
CA MET A 63 24.75 4.48 -2.20
C MET A 63 25.20 3.03 -1.98
N PRO A 64 25.91 2.42 -2.95
CA PRO A 64 26.42 1.05 -2.82
C PRO A 64 27.24 0.82 -1.54
N GLU A 65 28.02 1.81 -1.12
CA GLU A 65 28.85 1.76 0.08
C GLU A 65 27.98 1.79 1.36
N GLU A 66 26.95 2.64 1.38
CA GLU A 66 25.99 2.74 2.49
C GLU A 66 25.18 1.45 2.66
N LEU A 67 24.82 0.80 1.54
CA LEU A 67 24.09 -0.47 1.54
C LEU A 67 24.87 -1.60 2.23
N GLN A 68 26.19 -1.65 2.07
CA GLN A 68 27.01 -2.67 2.75
C GLN A 68 27.04 -2.44 4.26
N VAL A 69 27.17 -1.17 4.68
CA VAL A 69 27.16 -0.79 6.09
C VAL A 69 25.80 -1.14 6.71
N ILE A 70 24.69 -0.76 6.06
CA ILE A 70 23.36 -0.89 6.64
C ILE A 70 22.92 -2.35 6.81
N LYS A 71 23.35 -3.24 5.91
CA LYS A 71 23.08 -4.70 6.02
C LYS A 71 23.67 -5.33 7.27
N THR A 72 24.74 -4.75 7.81
CA THR A 72 25.41 -5.24 9.02
C THR A 72 25.00 -4.48 10.28
N ARG A 73 24.16 -3.45 10.15
CA ARG A 73 23.80 -2.57 11.26
C ARG A 73 22.89 -3.30 12.26
N PRO A 74 23.23 -3.27 13.57
CA PRO A 74 22.32 -3.75 14.60
C PRO A 74 20.95 -3.07 14.50
N GLY A 75 19.89 -3.87 14.54
CA GLY A 75 18.52 -3.37 14.42
C GLY A 75 17.93 -3.41 13.03
N VAL A 76 18.72 -3.70 11.99
CA VAL A 76 18.22 -3.97 10.63
C VAL A 76 18.05 -5.47 10.45
N LEU A 77 16.83 -5.93 10.16
CA LEU A 77 16.54 -7.34 9.91
C LEU A 77 16.87 -7.73 8.47
N SER A 78 16.50 -6.88 7.52
CA SER A 78 16.66 -7.16 6.09
C SER A 78 16.59 -5.88 5.27
N VAL A 79 17.26 -5.89 4.12
CA VAL A 79 17.27 -4.82 3.13
C VAL A 79 16.97 -5.43 1.76
N TYR A 80 16.01 -4.86 1.05
CA TYR A 80 15.60 -5.32 -0.27
C TYR A 80 15.70 -4.18 -1.29
N PRO A 81 16.18 -4.44 -2.52
CA PRO A 81 16.06 -3.45 -3.58
C PRO A 81 14.58 -3.20 -3.89
N GLU A 82 14.23 -1.94 -4.13
CA GLU A 82 12.92 -1.58 -4.67
C GLU A 82 12.79 -2.15 -6.09
N HIS A 83 11.64 -2.72 -6.40
CA HIS A 83 11.34 -3.27 -7.72
C HIS A 83 10.09 -2.65 -8.29
N GLU A 84 10.20 -2.11 -9.49
CA GLU A 84 9.04 -1.69 -10.25
C GLU A 84 8.24 -2.92 -10.71
N CYS A 85 6.93 -2.88 -10.51
CA CYS A 85 6.02 -3.93 -10.95
C CYS A 85 5.32 -3.48 -12.24
N GLU A 86 5.38 -4.33 -13.27
CA GLU A 86 4.65 -4.10 -14.52
C GLU A 86 3.21 -4.60 -14.44
N LEU A 87 2.30 -3.94 -15.16
CA LEU A 87 0.90 -4.33 -15.22
C LEU A 87 0.74 -5.66 -15.96
N GLN A 88 0.38 -6.73 -15.25
CA GLN A 88 0.32 -8.08 -15.82
C GLN A 88 -0.98 -8.40 -16.57
N THR A 89 -2.10 -7.77 -16.23
CA THR A 89 -3.38 -8.02 -16.91
C THR A 89 -4.23 -6.76 -17.03
N THR A 90 -4.90 -6.59 -18.17
CA THR A 90 -5.96 -5.59 -18.35
C THR A 90 -7.37 -6.20 -18.32
N TYR A 91 -7.47 -7.54 -18.27
CA TYR A 91 -8.74 -8.27 -18.34
C TYR A 91 -8.79 -9.47 -17.39
N SER A 92 -9.03 -9.20 -16.11
CA SER A 92 -8.96 -10.21 -15.03
C SER A 92 -10.08 -11.25 -15.06
N GLN A 93 -11.26 -10.94 -15.63
CA GLN A 93 -12.40 -11.87 -15.67
C GLN A 93 -12.04 -13.16 -16.42
N LYS A 94 -11.45 -13.03 -17.62
CA LYS A 94 -10.99 -14.18 -18.42
C LYS A 94 -9.82 -14.90 -17.76
N PHE A 95 -8.88 -14.17 -17.15
CA PHE A 95 -7.76 -14.76 -16.43
C PHE A 95 -8.22 -15.68 -15.29
N LEU A 96 -9.25 -15.27 -14.56
CA LEU A 96 -9.85 -16.04 -13.46
C LEU A 96 -10.90 -17.07 -13.92
N GLY A 97 -11.16 -17.18 -15.22
CA GLY A 97 -12.20 -18.08 -15.77
C GLY A 97 -13.62 -17.73 -15.31
N LEU A 98 -13.88 -16.46 -14.98
CA LEU A 98 -15.17 -16.01 -14.47
C LEU A 98 -16.16 -15.82 -15.63
N SER A 99 -17.33 -16.43 -15.50
CA SER A 99 -18.41 -16.40 -16.48
C SER A 99 -19.73 -16.02 -15.82
N ARG A 100 -20.60 -15.36 -16.58
CA ARG A 100 -21.89 -14.88 -16.09
C ARG A 100 -22.96 -15.98 -16.04
N SER A 101 -22.83 -16.99 -16.90
CA SER A 101 -23.82 -18.04 -17.09
C SER A 101 -23.49 -19.36 -16.38
N ASN A 102 -22.28 -19.50 -15.83
CA ASN A 102 -21.80 -20.67 -15.11
C ASN A 102 -20.57 -20.34 -14.25
N GLY A 103 -20.25 -21.21 -13.30
CA GLY A 103 -19.04 -21.13 -12.48
C GLY A 103 -19.16 -20.22 -11.25
N LEU A 104 -18.00 -19.78 -10.74
CA LEU A 104 -17.80 -19.24 -9.40
C LEU A 104 -18.73 -18.06 -9.03
N TRP A 105 -19.14 -17.24 -10.01
CA TRP A 105 -20.05 -16.13 -9.75
C TRP A 105 -21.44 -16.58 -9.31
N LEU A 106 -21.98 -17.65 -9.89
CA LEU A 106 -23.27 -18.18 -9.46
C LEU A 106 -23.13 -18.88 -8.10
N ASP A 107 -22.09 -19.69 -7.94
CA ASP A 107 -21.85 -20.47 -6.73
C ASP A 107 -21.63 -19.59 -5.49
N LEU A 108 -21.01 -18.42 -5.65
CA LEU A 108 -20.76 -17.45 -4.57
C LEU A 108 -21.80 -16.32 -4.49
N GLY A 109 -22.94 -16.43 -5.19
CA GLY A 109 -23.98 -15.40 -5.19
C GLY A 109 -23.46 -14.02 -5.61
N TYR A 110 -22.61 -13.99 -6.63
CA TYR A 110 -21.94 -12.81 -7.19
C TYR A 110 -21.07 -12.04 -6.18
N GLY A 111 -20.54 -12.73 -5.17
CA GLY A 111 -19.69 -12.11 -4.14
C GLY A 111 -20.45 -11.25 -3.14
N ARG A 112 -21.77 -11.48 -2.98
CA ARG A 112 -22.59 -10.75 -2.01
C ARG A 112 -22.01 -10.88 -0.60
N GLY A 113 -21.75 -9.74 0.04
CA GLY A 113 -21.21 -9.68 1.41
C GLY A 113 -19.69 -9.82 1.50
N ILE A 114 -18.99 -9.93 0.37
CA ILE A 114 -17.53 -10.02 0.30
C ILE A 114 -16.93 -8.64 0.02
N ILE A 115 -15.87 -8.29 0.75
CA ILE A 115 -15.06 -7.09 0.47
C ILE A 115 -13.85 -7.53 -0.35
N ILE A 116 -13.66 -6.92 -1.52
CA ILE A 116 -12.52 -7.19 -2.42
C ILE A 116 -11.61 -5.97 -2.40
N GLY A 117 -10.40 -6.13 -1.86
CA GLY A 117 -9.35 -5.13 -1.95
C GLY A 117 -8.62 -5.24 -3.29
N MET A 118 -8.48 -4.13 -4.01
CA MET A 118 -7.76 -4.07 -5.29
C MET A 118 -6.63 -3.06 -5.21
N ILE A 119 -5.39 -3.51 -5.39
CA ILE A 119 -4.22 -2.64 -5.58
C ILE A 119 -4.01 -2.54 -7.08
N ASN A 120 -4.36 -1.38 -7.64
CA ASN A 120 -4.24 -1.11 -9.08
C ASN A 120 -3.77 0.33 -9.28
N SER A 121 -3.28 0.64 -10.49
CA SER A 121 -2.80 1.97 -10.84
C SER A 121 -3.92 3.02 -10.82
N ARG A 122 -5.12 2.67 -11.30
CA ARG A 122 -6.27 3.58 -11.42
C ARG A 122 -7.60 2.85 -11.35
N ILE A 123 -8.65 3.62 -11.07
CA ILE A 123 -10.05 3.22 -11.17
C ILE A 123 -10.85 4.38 -11.79
N LYS A 124 -11.75 4.07 -12.73
CA LYS A 124 -12.65 5.05 -13.34
C LYS A 124 -14.02 4.97 -12.66
N LEU A 125 -14.19 5.71 -11.57
CA LEU A 125 -15.37 5.61 -10.69
C LEU A 125 -16.68 6.07 -11.35
N ASP A 126 -16.61 6.90 -12.38
CA ASP A 126 -17.77 7.38 -13.15
C ASP A 126 -18.18 6.42 -14.28
N HIS A 127 -17.49 5.28 -14.45
CA HIS A 127 -17.87 4.30 -15.46
C HIS A 127 -19.17 3.56 -15.05
N PRO A 128 -20.14 3.34 -15.97
CA PRO A 128 -21.44 2.72 -15.65
C PRO A 128 -21.38 1.35 -14.97
N SER A 129 -20.28 0.60 -15.16
CA SER A 129 -20.07 -0.67 -14.44
C SER A 129 -20.14 -0.50 -12.93
N PHE A 130 -19.69 0.64 -12.39
CA PHE A 130 -19.66 0.97 -10.97
C PHE A 130 -20.99 1.50 -10.41
N ASP A 131 -22.08 1.56 -11.20
CA ASP A 131 -23.40 2.00 -10.73
C ASP A 131 -23.98 1.04 -9.67
N ASP A 132 -24.37 1.60 -8.52
CA ASP A 132 -24.85 0.88 -7.34
C ASP A 132 -26.37 1.02 -7.08
N LYS A 133 -27.14 1.64 -7.99
CA LYS A 133 -28.59 1.95 -7.83
C LYS A 133 -29.50 0.79 -7.40
N ASN A 134 -29.05 -0.46 -7.49
CA ASN A 134 -29.80 -1.65 -7.08
C ASN A 134 -29.00 -2.58 -6.15
N MET A 135 -27.97 -2.07 -5.48
CA MET A 135 -27.20 -2.82 -4.50
C MET A 135 -27.79 -2.61 -3.10
N PRO A 136 -27.95 -3.68 -2.29
CA PRO A 136 -28.33 -3.51 -0.89
C PRO A 136 -27.29 -2.67 -0.16
N PRO A 137 -27.67 -1.96 0.93
CA PRO A 137 -26.69 -1.25 1.74
C PRO A 137 -25.64 -2.24 2.30
N PRO A 138 -24.40 -1.79 2.51
CA PRO A 138 -23.37 -2.65 3.09
C PRO A 138 -23.77 -3.09 4.50
N PRO A 139 -23.21 -4.22 4.99
CA PRO A 139 -23.51 -4.72 6.32
C PRO A 139 -23.32 -3.64 7.39
N GLN A 140 -24.25 -3.61 8.36
CA GLN A 140 -24.13 -2.76 9.54
C GLN A 140 -23.83 -3.62 10.78
N PRO A 141 -22.92 -3.18 11.67
CA PRO A 141 -22.11 -1.95 11.58
C PRO A 141 -21.02 -2.04 10.48
N PRO A 142 -20.42 -0.91 10.06
CA PRO A 142 -19.32 -0.92 9.09
C PRO A 142 -18.20 -1.86 9.55
N ILE A 143 -17.90 -2.86 8.72
CA ILE A 143 -16.84 -3.85 9.00
C ILE A 143 -15.46 -3.29 8.64
N TRP A 144 -15.42 -2.29 7.75
CA TRP A 144 -14.20 -1.65 7.27
C TRP A 144 -14.04 -0.26 7.87
N ASN A 145 -12.90 -0.03 8.53
CA ASN A 145 -12.56 1.21 9.23
C ASN A 145 -11.57 2.11 8.46
N GLY A 146 -11.44 1.92 7.14
CA GLY A 146 -10.56 2.74 6.31
C GLY A 146 -11.10 4.13 6.02
N LYS A 147 -10.19 5.06 5.70
CA LYS A 147 -10.52 6.44 5.28
C LYS A 147 -10.26 6.60 3.78
N CYS A 148 -11.14 7.29 3.08
CA CYS A 148 -10.90 7.72 1.70
C CYS A 148 -10.09 9.03 1.71
N TYR A 149 -8.97 9.05 0.99
CA TYR A 149 -8.20 10.26 0.77
C TYR A 149 -8.57 10.81 -0.62
N PHE A 150 -9.26 11.95 -0.62
CA PHE A 150 -9.85 12.54 -1.84
C PHE A 150 -8.77 13.20 -2.70
N ILE A 151 -8.66 12.75 -3.95
CA ILE A 151 -8.06 13.50 -5.06
C ILE A 151 -9.25 14.09 -5.84
N PRO A 152 -9.19 15.31 -6.39
CA PRO A 152 -10.30 15.87 -7.18
C PRO A 152 -10.77 14.88 -8.26
N GLY A 153 -12.02 14.41 -8.13
CA GLY A 153 -12.63 13.40 -9.02
C GLY A 153 -12.67 11.95 -8.49
N GLY A 154 -12.09 11.66 -7.33
CA GLY A 154 -12.04 10.33 -6.73
C GLY A 154 -12.78 10.24 -5.40
N CYS A 155 -13.91 9.51 -5.38
CA CYS A 155 -14.83 9.23 -4.27
C CYS A 155 -15.80 10.37 -3.88
N LYS A 156 -17.08 10.02 -3.68
CA LYS A 156 -18.08 10.87 -3.04
C LYS A 156 -18.23 10.44 -1.58
N GLN A 157 -18.23 11.40 -0.67
CA GLN A 157 -18.15 11.24 0.79
C GLN A 157 -19.32 10.48 1.44
N GLN A 158 -20.28 9.96 0.66
CA GLN A 158 -21.52 9.36 1.17
C GLN A 158 -21.70 7.88 0.83
N ASP A 159 -20.88 7.30 -0.05
CA ASP A 159 -21.14 5.94 -0.52
C ASP A 159 -20.15 4.96 0.11
N HIS A 160 -20.65 4.30 1.15
CA HIS A 160 -20.02 3.12 1.73
C HIS A 160 -19.71 2.10 0.61
N TRP A 161 -18.47 2.03 0.12
CA TRP A 161 -17.82 0.92 -0.61
C TRP A 161 -18.69 0.09 -1.58
N ARG A 162 -19.61 0.72 -2.30
CA ARG A 162 -20.62 0.06 -3.13
C ARG A 162 -20.26 0.16 -4.59
N TYR A 163 -19.91 -0.98 -5.18
CA TYR A 163 -19.60 -1.07 -6.60
C TYR A 163 -20.07 -2.40 -7.16
N ARG A 164 -20.80 -2.33 -8.29
CA ARG A 164 -21.04 -3.50 -9.14
C ARG A 164 -19.88 -3.60 -10.13
N PHE A 165 -19.57 -4.81 -10.58
CA PHE A 165 -18.85 -5.01 -11.84
C PHE A 165 -19.85 -5.73 -12.75
N GLN A 166 -20.27 -5.07 -13.83
CA GLN A 166 -21.18 -5.66 -14.83
C GLN A 166 -20.41 -6.50 -15.85
#